data_AF-A0A1M7FTM0-F1
#
_entry.id   AF-A0A1M7FTM0-F1
#
_cell.length_a   1.000
_cell.length_b   1.000
_cell.length_c   1.000
_cell.angle_alpha   90.00
_cell.angle_beta   90.00
_cell.angle_gamma   90.00
#
_symmetry.space_group_name_H-M   'P 1'
#
loop_
_entity.id
_entity.type
_entity.pdbx_description
1 polymer ?
#
loop_
_entity_poly.entity_id
_entity_poly.type
_entity_poly.pdbx_seq_one_letter_code
_entity_poly.pdbx_strand_id
1 'polypeptide(L)'
;MKYIVFISEQCCSDGLYTGPVAPHDADYFTRGVIPHLQPLSDEEYLDGPAAILQTGARYSYLLSGEDLYWCVEWQPGLVVVKFSPDASMAWTALRSPVPNFGGRVALEVDTLQYDEDEENHQYNLVFRSWDAQFDEDHRAWGAFEPASPSEEAAFNAAIKHANMLSKQDQCNDEKHRDRLMSFTARCGEGIRVKC
;
A
#
# COMPACT_ATOMS: atom_id res chain seq x y z
N MET A 1 -8.66 0.27 12.27
CA MET A 1 -7.71 -0.03 11.18
C MET A 1 -6.35 -0.24 11.78
N LYS A 2 -5.57 -1.19 11.26
CA LYS A 2 -4.24 -1.53 11.79
C LYS A 2 -3.24 -1.68 10.66
N TYR A 3 -2.00 -1.25 10.89
CA TYR A 3 -0.85 -1.64 10.09
C TYR A 3 -0.55 -3.13 10.32
N ILE A 4 -0.03 -3.80 9.29
CA ILE A 4 0.53 -5.16 9.37
C ILE A 4 2.00 -5.09 8.97
N VAL A 5 2.87 -5.69 9.79
CA VAL A 5 4.30 -5.91 9.47
C VAL A 5 4.67 -7.37 9.67
N PHE A 6 5.67 -7.83 8.92
CA PHE A 6 6.24 -9.17 9.06
C PHE A 6 7.60 -9.08 9.70
N ILE A 7 7.75 -9.67 10.88
CA ILE A 7 9.02 -9.72 11.58
C ILE A 7 9.66 -11.08 11.31
N SER A 8 10.81 -11.03 10.66
CA SER A 8 11.72 -12.15 10.53
C SER A 8 13.10 -11.61 10.90
N GLU A 9 13.63 -12.05 12.04
CA GLU A 9 14.91 -11.64 12.66
C GLU A 9 14.90 -10.40 13.59
N GLN A 10 15.61 -10.57 14.72
CA GLN A 10 15.89 -9.69 15.89
C GLN A 10 14.88 -9.74 17.06
N CYS A 11 15.43 -9.95 18.28
CA CYS A 11 14.91 -9.87 19.68
C CYS A 11 13.48 -10.37 20.02
N CYS A 12 12.62 -10.56 19.04
CA CYS A 12 11.21 -10.90 19.12
C CYS A 12 10.95 -12.22 18.41
N SER A 13 9.77 -12.81 18.63
CA SER A 13 9.35 -13.99 17.87
C SER A 13 8.99 -13.61 16.45
N ASP A 14 9.47 -14.37 15.48
CA ASP A 14 9.06 -14.25 14.08
C ASP A 14 7.52 -14.36 13.96
N GLY A 15 6.92 -13.56 13.08
CA GLY A 15 5.47 -13.60 12.86
C GLY A 15 4.87 -12.31 12.31
N LEU A 16 3.53 -12.30 12.29
CA LEU A 16 2.72 -11.15 11.89
C LEU A 16 2.47 -10.26 13.10
N TYR A 17 2.76 -8.98 12.98
CA TYR A 17 2.51 -7.98 14.03
C TYR A 17 1.55 -6.93 13.51
N THR A 18 0.78 -6.34 14.42
CA THR A 18 -0.13 -5.24 14.11
C THR A 18 0.09 -4.05 15.01
N GLY A 19 -0.03 -2.86 14.44
CA GLY A 19 0.01 -1.58 15.16
C GLY A 19 -1.19 -0.71 14.75
N PRO A 20 -1.70 0.17 15.63
CA PRO A 20 -2.81 1.06 15.28
C PRO A 20 -2.42 2.04 14.17
N VAL A 21 -3.34 2.27 13.23
CA VAL A 21 -3.26 3.43 12.33
C VAL A 21 -3.71 4.67 13.10
N ALA A 22 -2.93 5.76 13.04
CA ALA A 22 -3.29 6.99 13.74
C ALA A 22 -4.65 7.53 13.25
N PRO A 23 -5.48 8.15 14.11
CA PRO A 23 -6.84 8.53 13.75
C PRO A 23 -6.96 9.41 12.49
N HIS A 24 -6.02 10.34 12.30
CA HIS A 24 -6.01 11.22 11.12
C HIS A 24 -5.62 10.47 9.83
N ASP A 25 -4.62 9.59 9.90
CA ASP A 25 -4.25 8.74 8.76
C ASP A 25 -5.40 7.78 8.38
N ALA A 26 -6.11 7.26 9.39
CA ALA A 26 -7.28 6.40 9.19
C ALA A 26 -8.47 7.18 8.59
N ASP A 27 -8.74 8.41 9.04
CA ASP A 27 -9.79 9.26 8.47
C ASP A 27 -9.47 9.63 7.01
N TYR A 28 -8.23 10.04 6.75
CA TYR A 28 -7.70 10.28 5.40
C TYR A 28 -7.93 9.06 4.50
N PHE A 29 -7.56 7.86 4.98
CA PHE A 29 -7.75 6.64 4.20
C PHE A 29 -9.23 6.33 3.94
N THR A 30 -10.06 6.35 4.98
CA THR A 30 -11.47 5.96 4.88
C THR A 30 -12.29 6.93 4.04
N ARG A 31 -12.08 8.24 4.19
CA ARG A 31 -12.88 9.26 3.49
C ARG A 31 -12.27 9.69 2.18
N GLY A 32 -10.95 9.62 2.08
CA GLY A 32 -10.20 10.14 0.95
C GLY A 32 -9.77 9.08 -0.06
N VAL A 33 -9.44 7.86 0.38
CA VAL A 33 -8.89 6.81 -0.51
C VAL A 33 -9.95 5.79 -0.91
N ILE A 34 -10.63 5.19 0.06
CA ILE A 34 -11.60 4.10 -0.16
C ILE A 34 -12.67 4.46 -1.21
N PRO A 35 -13.28 5.67 -1.22
CA PRO A 35 -14.35 6.00 -2.18
C PRO A 35 -13.91 5.99 -3.65
N HIS A 36 -12.60 6.02 -3.91
CA HIS A 36 -12.04 6.04 -5.25
C HIS A 36 -11.45 4.71 -5.71
N LEU A 37 -11.63 3.64 -4.93
CA LEU A 37 -11.26 2.30 -5.35
C LEU A 37 -12.15 1.87 -6.51
N GLN A 38 -11.53 1.49 -7.61
CA GLN A 38 -12.19 0.91 -8.78
C GLN A 38 -11.95 -0.61 -8.80
N PRO A 39 -12.88 -1.41 -9.33
CA PRO A 39 -12.68 -2.86 -9.45
C PRO A 39 -11.36 -3.21 -10.16
N LEU A 40 -10.73 -4.30 -9.72
CA LEU A 40 -9.53 -4.87 -10.32
C LEU A 40 -9.80 -6.34 -10.64
N SER A 41 -9.73 -6.71 -11.91
CA SER A 41 -9.82 -8.12 -12.30
C SER A 41 -8.49 -8.87 -12.10
N ASP A 42 -8.54 -10.21 -12.09
CA ASP A 42 -7.36 -11.06 -11.96
C ASP A 42 -6.30 -10.79 -13.05
N GLU A 43 -6.73 -10.62 -14.30
CA GLU A 43 -5.84 -10.30 -15.43
C GLU A 43 -5.17 -8.94 -15.23
N GLU A 44 -5.96 -7.93 -14.85
CA GLU A 44 -5.43 -6.59 -14.58
C GLU A 44 -4.51 -6.54 -13.37
N TYR A 45 -4.74 -7.38 -12.35
CA TYR A 45 -3.86 -7.52 -11.22
C TYR A 45 -2.50 -8.10 -11.66
N LEU A 46 -2.52 -9.20 -12.41
CA LEU A 46 -1.33 -9.90 -12.90
C LEU A 46 -0.50 -9.08 -13.91
N ASP A 47 -1.17 -8.35 -14.79
CA ASP A 47 -0.50 -7.48 -15.78
C ASP A 47 -0.20 -6.08 -15.24
N GLY A 48 -0.54 -5.81 -13.98
CA GLY A 48 -0.37 -4.51 -13.35
C GLY A 48 0.26 -4.58 -11.96
N PRO A 49 -0.51 -4.36 -10.88
CA PRO A 49 0.03 -4.25 -9.53
C PRO A 49 0.94 -5.40 -9.07
N ALA A 50 0.67 -6.64 -9.50
CA ALA A 50 1.48 -7.80 -9.11
C ALA A 50 2.96 -7.66 -9.53
N ALA A 51 3.23 -6.94 -10.63
CA ALA A 51 4.59 -6.70 -11.09
C ALA A 51 5.41 -5.87 -10.09
N ILE A 52 4.77 -5.04 -9.26
CA ILE A 52 5.47 -4.23 -8.24
C ILE A 52 6.13 -5.13 -7.17
N LEU A 53 5.60 -6.32 -6.90
CA LEU A 53 6.13 -7.23 -5.86
C LEU A 53 7.58 -7.65 -6.10
N GLN A 54 8.06 -7.65 -7.35
CA GLN A 54 9.44 -7.99 -7.69
C GLN A 54 10.35 -6.76 -7.74
N THR A 55 9.83 -5.60 -7.34
CA THR A 55 10.58 -4.36 -7.22
C THR A 55 11.05 -4.15 -5.77
N GLY A 56 11.97 -3.22 -5.56
CA GLY A 56 12.32 -2.73 -4.22
C GLY A 56 11.39 -1.62 -3.70
N ALA A 57 10.15 -1.52 -4.22
CA ALA A 57 9.21 -0.50 -3.79
C ALA A 57 8.87 -0.65 -2.30
N ARG A 58 8.78 0.48 -1.61
CA ARG A 58 8.33 0.50 -0.21
C ARG A 58 6.82 0.32 -0.18
N TYR A 59 6.36 -0.51 0.75
CA TYR A 59 4.93 -0.77 0.89
C TYR A 59 4.56 -1.08 2.34
N SER A 60 3.27 -1.07 2.60
CA SER A 60 2.67 -1.52 3.84
C SER A 60 1.37 -2.28 3.56
N TYR A 61 0.86 -2.91 4.60
CA TYR A 61 -0.49 -3.49 4.60
C TYR A 61 -1.33 -2.85 5.69
N LEU A 62 -2.57 -2.50 5.36
CA LEU A 62 -3.58 -2.05 6.31
C LEU A 62 -4.71 -3.08 6.41
N LEU A 63 -5.07 -3.47 7.62
CA LEU A 63 -6.25 -4.29 7.91
C LEU A 63 -7.40 -3.39 8.40
N SER A 64 -8.53 -3.45 7.71
CA SER A 64 -9.75 -2.74 8.10
C SER A 64 -10.97 -3.65 8.00
N GLY A 65 -11.43 -4.16 9.15
CA GLY A 65 -12.41 -5.24 9.16
C GLY A 65 -11.77 -6.51 8.62
N GLU A 66 -12.36 -7.09 7.57
CA GLU A 66 -11.83 -8.27 6.88
C GLU A 66 -11.07 -7.92 5.59
N ASP A 67 -11.06 -6.64 5.20
CA ASP A 67 -10.37 -6.19 3.99
C ASP A 67 -8.91 -5.85 4.30
N LEU A 68 -8.03 -6.23 3.36
CA LEU A 68 -6.62 -5.92 3.38
C LEU A 68 -6.29 -4.90 2.29
N TYR A 69 -5.54 -3.87 2.63
CA TYR A 69 -5.12 -2.84 1.68
C TYR A 69 -3.60 -2.81 1.59
N TRP A 70 -3.06 -3.15 0.42
CA TRP A 70 -1.65 -3.02 0.11
C TRP A 70 -1.38 -1.61 -0.42
N CYS A 71 -0.65 -0.83 0.37
CA CYS A 71 -0.31 0.56 0.05
C CYS A 71 1.15 0.60 -0.39
N VAL A 72 1.41 1.07 -1.61
CA VAL A 72 2.74 1.03 -2.24
C VAL A 72 3.16 2.44 -2.63
N GLU A 73 4.34 2.86 -2.18
CA GLU A 73 5.02 4.03 -2.73
C GLU A 73 5.33 3.77 -4.21
N TRP A 74 4.55 4.37 -5.10
CA TRP A 74 4.67 4.16 -6.54
C TRP A 74 4.26 5.42 -7.29
N GLN A 75 4.83 5.67 -8.47
CA GLN A 75 4.41 6.82 -9.28
C GLN A 75 2.94 6.66 -9.70
N PRO A 76 2.06 7.66 -9.46
CA PRO A 76 2.32 9.10 -9.22
C PRO A 76 2.41 9.57 -7.75
N GLY A 77 2.32 8.65 -6.79
CA GLY A 77 2.46 8.93 -5.37
C GLY A 77 2.24 7.69 -4.52
N LEU A 78 1.02 7.15 -4.57
CA LEU A 78 0.63 5.95 -3.85
C LEU A 78 -0.26 5.09 -4.73
N VAL A 79 0.00 3.80 -4.80
CA VAL A 79 -0.95 2.81 -5.32
C VAL A 79 -1.54 2.06 -4.13
N VAL A 80 -2.86 1.91 -4.10
CA VAL A 80 -3.56 1.12 -3.09
C VAL A 80 -4.30 0.00 -3.79
N VAL A 81 -4.05 -1.24 -3.38
CA VAL A 81 -4.79 -2.42 -3.83
C VAL A 81 -5.53 -3.02 -2.63
N LYS A 82 -6.84 -3.11 -2.73
CA LYS A 82 -7.71 -3.80 -1.79
C LYS A 82 -7.83 -5.27 -2.20
N PHE A 83 -7.68 -6.15 -1.22
CA PHE A 83 -7.99 -7.57 -1.29
C PHE A 83 -9.08 -7.91 -0.28
N SER A 84 -10.07 -8.70 -0.70
CA SER A 84 -11.18 -9.12 0.14
C SER A 84 -11.27 -10.66 0.24
N PRO A 85 -11.82 -11.22 1.33
CA PRO A 85 -11.94 -12.68 1.51
C PRO A 85 -12.79 -13.38 0.44
N ASP A 86 -13.68 -12.64 -0.22
CA ASP A 86 -14.54 -13.12 -1.30
C ASP A 86 -13.84 -13.15 -2.67
N ALA A 87 -12.52 -13.00 -2.69
CA ALA A 87 -11.66 -12.88 -3.87
C ALA A 87 -11.85 -11.61 -4.71
N SER A 88 -12.72 -10.68 -4.29
CA SER A 88 -12.81 -9.39 -4.95
C SER A 88 -11.56 -8.55 -4.71
N MET A 89 -11.15 -7.81 -5.75
CA MET A 89 -10.05 -6.86 -5.71
C MET A 89 -10.51 -5.51 -6.23
N ALA A 90 -9.90 -4.46 -5.69
CA ALA A 90 -10.09 -3.10 -6.16
C ALA A 90 -8.80 -2.32 -6.00
N TRP A 91 -8.64 -1.22 -6.71
CA TRP A 91 -7.42 -0.43 -6.63
C TRP A 91 -7.63 1.05 -6.92
N THR A 92 -6.66 1.87 -6.57
CA THR A 92 -6.58 3.27 -6.99
C THR A 92 -5.13 3.75 -7.00
N ALA A 93 -4.86 4.82 -7.72
CA ALA A 93 -3.56 5.50 -7.75
C ALA A 93 -3.74 6.96 -7.33
N LEU A 94 -3.05 7.37 -6.28
CA LEU A 94 -3.09 8.71 -5.72
C LEU A 94 -1.87 9.50 -6.17
N ARG A 95 -2.11 10.75 -6.51
CA ARG A 95 -1.08 11.74 -6.77
C ARG A 95 -0.45 12.17 -5.45
N SER A 96 0.88 12.13 -5.36
CA SER A 96 1.59 12.60 -4.16
C SER A 96 1.32 14.09 -3.91
N PRO A 97 1.08 14.50 -2.65
CA PRO A 97 0.99 15.92 -2.30
C PRO A 97 2.32 16.66 -2.53
N VAL A 98 3.46 15.94 -2.53
CA VAL A 98 4.78 16.50 -2.82
C VAL A 98 4.90 16.79 -4.33
N PRO A 99 5.12 18.06 -4.74
CA PRO A 99 5.02 18.46 -6.15
C PRO A 99 5.97 17.75 -7.12
N ASN A 100 7.18 17.43 -6.68
CA ASN A 100 8.23 16.81 -7.50
C ASN A 100 8.48 15.33 -7.13
N PHE A 101 7.50 14.67 -6.50
CA PHE A 101 7.60 13.26 -6.13
C PHE A 101 8.02 12.36 -7.30
N GLY A 102 8.99 11.47 -7.08
CA GLY A 102 9.49 10.57 -8.12
C GLY A 102 10.21 11.29 -9.28
N GLY A 103 10.65 12.54 -9.07
CA GLY A 103 11.31 13.33 -10.11
C GLY A 103 10.37 13.86 -11.20
N ARG A 104 9.04 13.78 -10.97
CA ARG A 104 8.04 14.32 -11.89
C ARG A 104 8.13 15.84 -11.97
N VAL A 105 7.74 16.40 -13.12
CA VAL A 105 7.53 17.84 -13.24
C VAL A 105 6.30 18.22 -12.41
N ALA A 106 6.48 19.16 -11.49
CA ALA A 106 5.39 19.70 -10.69
C ALA A 106 4.39 20.44 -11.59
N LEU A 107 3.10 20.18 -11.41
CA LEU A 107 2.06 21.04 -11.97
C LEU A 107 1.90 22.29 -11.11
N GLU A 108 1.43 23.38 -11.70
CA GLU A 108 1.19 24.64 -10.96
C GLU A 108 0.25 24.44 -9.76
N VAL A 109 -0.78 23.62 -9.93
CA VAL A 109 -1.71 23.25 -8.86
C VAL A 109 -1.03 22.44 -7.74
N ASP A 110 0.05 21.72 -8.03
CA ASP A 110 0.79 20.98 -7.01
C ASP A 110 1.49 21.96 -6.08
N THR A 111 2.18 22.95 -6.64
CA THR A 111 2.93 23.97 -5.88
C THR A 111 2.01 24.90 -5.09
N LEU A 112 0.86 25.31 -5.65
CA LEU A 112 -0.06 26.23 -4.98
C LEU A 112 -0.74 25.64 -3.74
N GLN A 113 -0.90 24.32 -3.68
CA GLN A 113 -1.56 23.62 -2.58
C GLN A 113 -0.56 22.88 -1.67
N TYR A 114 0.74 22.98 -1.96
CA TYR A 114 1.76 22.32 -1.17
C TYR A 114 2.07 23.15 0.07
N ASP A 115 1.85 22.55 1.23
CA ASP A 115 2.32 23.05 2.51
C ASP A 115 3.41 22.09 3.01
N GLU A 116 4.61 22.61 3.24
CA GLU A 116 5.75 21.81 3.70
C GLU A 116 5.64 21.41 5.17
N ASP A 117 4.84 22.15 5.95
CA ASP A 117 4.60 21.91 7.37
C ASP A 117 3.37 21.02 7.61
N GLU A 118 2.56 20.74 6.58
CA GLU A 118 1.40 19.86 6.69
C GLU A 118 1.81 18.38 6.82
N GLU A 119 1.18 17.67 7.75
CA GLU A 119 1.39 16.24 7.94
C GLU A 119 1.04 15.47 6.66
N ASN A 120 1.99 14.69 6.15
CA ASN A 120 1.78 13.89 4.95
C ASN A 120 1.11 12.55 5.29
N HIS A 121 -0.20 12.57 5.46
CA HIS A 121 -1.00 11.36 5.75
C HIS A 121 -0.80 10.26 4.69
N GLN A 122 -0.66 10.61 3.42
CA GLN A 122 -0.41 9.64 2.35
C GLN A 122 0.93 8.89 2.54
N TYR A 123 1.98 9.62 2.91
CA TYR A 123 3.30 9.05 3.20
C TYR A 123 3.24 8.13 4.43
N ASN A 124 2.56 8.56 5.49
CA ASN A 124 2.42 7.78 6.71
C ASN A 124 1.85 6.38 6.48
N LEU A 125 0.91 6.24 5.53
CA LEU A 125 0.30 4.95 5.20
C LEU A 125 1.33 3.90 4.80
N VAL A 126 2.47 4.28 4.20
CA VAL A 126 3.52 3.35 3.80
C VAL A 126 4.61 3.27 4.86
N PHE A 127 5.18 4.43 5.20
CA PHE A 127 6.49 4.47 5.84
C PHE A 127 6.45 4.13 7.32
N ARG A 128 5.38 4.45 8.05
CA ARG A 128 5.28 4.10 9.47
C ARG A 128 5.36 2.59 9.69
N SER A 129 4.70 1.83 8.83
CA SER A 129 4.73 0.36 8.84
C SER A 129 6.06 -0.17 8.30
N TRP A 130 6.57 0.42 7.22
CA TRP A 130 7.84 0.02 6.63
C TRP A 130 9.00 0.13 7.63
N ASP A 131 9.11 1.27 8.32
CA ASP A 131 10.18 1.51 9.28
C ASP A 131 10.05 0.56 10.49
N ALA A 132 8.84 0.37 11.02
CA ALA A 132 8.58 -0.60 12.09
C ALA A 132 8.91 -2.05 11.69
N GLN A 133 8.81 -2.41 10.41
CA GLN A 133 9.18 -3.76 9.98
C GLN A 133 10.68 -4.04 10.21
N PHE A 134 11.54 -3.03 10.13
CA PHE A 134 12.99 -3.18 10.19
C PHE A 134 13.64 -2.58 11.44
N ASP A 135 12.92 -1.76 12.22
CA ASP A 135 13.46 -1.00 13.36
C ASP A 135 12.63 -1.19 14.65
N GLU A 136 13.28 -1.57 15.75
CA GLU A 136 12.63 -1.86 17.03
C GLU A 136 12.05 -0.63 17.73
N ASP A 137 12.71 0.51 17.63
CA ASP A 137 12.22 1.75 18.24
C ASP A 137 10.94 2.20 17.53
N HIS A 138 10.89 2.07 16.21
CA HIS A 138 9.68 2.35 15.44
C HIS A 138 8.54 1.37 15.75
N ARG A 139 8.85 0.09 16.04
CA ARG A 139 7.83 -0.85 16.55
C ARG A 139 7.28 -0.43 17.90
N ALA A 140 8.17 -0.07 18.82
CA ALA A 140 7.78 0.35 20.16
C ALA A 140 6.95 1.64 20.14
N TRP A 141 7.39 2.65 19.39
CA TRP A 141 6.66 3.92 19.21
C TRP A 141 5.33 3.73 18.49
N GLY A 142 5.30 2.84 17.50
CA GLY A 142 4.10 2.48 16.75
C GLY A 142 3.16 1.51 17.47
N ALA A 143 3.50 1.08 18.70
CA ALA A 143 2.75 0.10 19.48
C ALA A 143 2.42 -1.19 18.69
N PHE A 144 3.41 -1.71 17.96
CA PHE A 144 3.27 -2.96 17.22
C PHE A 144 3.39 -4.17 18.16
N GLU A 145 2.36 -5.00 18.20
CA GLU A 145 2.29 -6.21 19.00
C GLU A 145 2.00 -7.43 18.10
N PRO A 146 2.33 -8.66 18.56
CA PRO A 146 1.96 -9.86 17.82
C PRO A 146 0.48 -9.85 17.49
N ALA A 147 0.14 -10.21 16.25
CA ALA A 147 -1.24 -10.24 15.81
C ALA A 147 -2.05 -11.27 16.59
N SER A 148 -3.30 -10.92 16.87
CA SER A 148 -4.26 -11.88 17.39
C SER A 148 -4.57 -12.96 16.34
N PRO A 149 -5.00 -14.17 16.75
CA PRO A 149 -5.40 -15.21 15.81
C PRO A 149 -6.48 -14.77 14.81
N SER A 150 -7.37 -13.86 15.23
CA SER A 150 -8.40 -13.28 14.35
C SER A 150 -7.81 -12.37 13.26
N GLU A 151 -6.75 -11.62 13.57
CA GLU A 151 -6.12 -10.71 12.61
C GLU A 151 -5.28 -11.49 11.60
N GLU A 152 -4.55 -12.51 12.06
CA GLU A 152 -3.88 -13.45 11.17
C GLU A 152 -4.87 -14.16 10.24
N ALA A 153 -6.01 -14.60 10.77
CA ALA A 153 -7.05 -15.24 9.96
C ALA A 153 -7.62 -14.28 8.91
N ALA A 154 -7.91 -13.02 9.29
CA ALA A 154 -8.43 -12.01 8.37
C ALA A 154 -7.41 -11.67 7.27
N PHE A 155 -6.14 -11.44 7.64
CA PHE A 155 -5.06 -11.23 6.68
C PHE A 155 -4.96 -12.38 5.69
N ASN A 156 -4.85 -13.62 6.22
CA ASN A 156 -4.69 -14.81 5.39
C ASN A 156 -5.89 -15.05 4.47
N ALA A 157 -7.11 -14.79 4.95
CA ALA A 157 -8.32 -14.92 4.14
C ALA A 157 -8.33 -13.91 2.98
N ALA A 158 -8.02 -12.64 3.25
CA ALA A 158 -8.02 -11.57 2.26
C ALA A 158 -6.94 -11.74 1.17
N ILE A 159 -5.69 -12.06 1.56
CA ILE A 159 -4.57 -12.16 0.60
C ILE A 159 -4.57 -13.49 -0.19
N LYS A 160 -5.37 -14.48 0.23
CA LYS A 160 -5.34 -15.85 -0.31
C LYS A 160 -5.44 -15.89 -1.83
N HIS A 161 -6.38 -15.15 -2.40
CA HIS A 161 -6.61 -15.13 -3.85
C HIS A 161 -5.41 -14.57 -4.61
N ALA A 162 -4.93 -13.40 -4.21
CA ALA A 162 -3.74 -12.77 -4.80
C ALA A 162 -2.50 -13.69 -4.72
N ASN A 163 -2.29 -14.37 -3.60
CA ASN A 163 -1.20 -15.34 -3.45
C ASN A 163 -1.35 -16.57 -4.36
N MET A 164 -2.57 -17.00 -4.68
CA MET A 164 -2.79 -18.06 -5.66
C MET A 164 -2.48 -17.60 -7.08
N LEU A 165 -2.89 -16.37 -7.45
CA LEU A 165 -2.59 -15.77 -8.75
C LEU A 165 -1.08 -15.62 -8.96
N SER A 166 -0.36 -15.06 -7.98
CA SER A 166 1.10 -14.83 -8.10
C SER A 166 1.91 -16.12 -8.26
N LYS A 167 1.43 -17.27 -7.76
CA LYS A 167 2.09 -18.58 -7.97
C LYS A 167 1.97 -19.09 -9.41
N GLN A 168 0.99 -18.59 -10.16
CA GLN A 168 0.74 -18.98 -11.55
C GLN A 168 1.45 -18.06 -12.53
N ASP A 169 1.90 -16.89 -12.08
CA ASP A 169 2.58 -15.91 -12.93
C ASP A 169 4.05 -16.31 -13.17
N GLN A 170 4.29 -16.91 -14.33
CA GLN A 170 5.63 -17.14 -14.85
C GLN A 170 5.88 -16.12 -15.96
N CYS A 171 6.71 -15.13 -15.66
CA CYS A 171 7.04 -14.04 -16.56
C CYS A 171 8.57 -13.87 -16.61
N ASN A 172 9.12 -13.63 -17.80
CA ASN A 172 10.53 -13.27 -17.93
C ASN A 172 10.75 -11.76 -17.64
N ASP A 173 12.00 -11.35 -17.47
CA ASP A 173 12.37 -9.99 -17.11
C ASP A 173 11.87 -8.91 -18.09
N GLU A 174 11.82 -9.25 -19.38
CA GLU A 174 11.38 -8.32 -20.43
C GLU A 174 9.88 -8.03 -20.31
N LYS A 175 9.05 -9.07 -20.27
CA LYS A 175 7.60 -8.94 -20.10
C LYS A 175 7.26 -8.33 -18.73
N HIS A 176 8.07 -8.58 -17.71
CA HIS A 176 7.92 -7.94 -16.40
C HIS A 176 8.11 -6.43 -16.48
N ARG A 177 9.16 -5.97 -17.19
CA ARG A 177 9.42 -4.54 -17.41
C ARG A 177 8.28 -3.88 -18.18
N ASP A 178 7.76 -4.54 -19.21
CA ASP A 178 6.65 -4.03 -20.02
C ASP A 178 5.36 -3.88 -19.19
N ARG A 179 5.07 -4.84 -18.30
CA ARG A 179 3.97 -4.74 -17.34
C ARG A 179 4.13 -3.55 -16.39
N LEU A 180 5.32 -3.37 -15.80
CA LEU A 180 5.59 -2.22 -14.92
C LEU A 180 5.41 -0.88 -15.63
N MET A 181 5.92 -0.75 -16.86
CA MET A 181 5.75 0.48 -17.66
C MET A 181 4.28 0.73 -17.99
N SER A 182 3.57 -0.30 -18.43
CA SER A 182 2.15 -0.23 -18.78
C SER A 182 1.29 0.13 -17.56
N PHE A 183 1.58 -0.46 -16.41
CA PHE A 183 0.91 -0.17 -15.16
C PHE A 183 1.17 1.26 -14.68
N THR A 184 2.42 1.72 -14.74
CA THR A 184 2.78 3.09 -14.38
C THR A 184 2.08 4.11 -15.29
N ALA A 185 2.00 3.83 -16.60
CA ALA A 185 1.23 4.65 -17.53
C ALA A 185 -0.27 4.65 -17.19
N ARG A 186 -0.82 3.49 -16.81
CA ARG A 186 -2.24 3.35 -16.39
C ARG A 186 -2.55 4.13 -15.11
N CYS A 187 -1.59 4.26 -14.19
CA CYS A 187 -1.75 5.10 -13.00
C CYS A 187 -1.90 6.59 -13.36
N GLY A 188 -1.37 7.01 -14.50
CA GLY A 188 -1.49 8.37 -15.02
C GLY A 188 -0.98 9.43 -14.04
N GLU A 189 -1.73 10.52 -13.91
CA GLU A 189 -1.42 11.59 -12.95
C GLU A 189 -1.81 11.25 -11.51
N GLY A 190 -2.63 10.21 -11.32
CA GLY A 190 -3.24 9.84 -10.05
C GLY A 190 -4.35 10.80 -9.65
N ILE A 191 -5.26 10.32 -8.81
CA ILE A 191 -6.28 11.20 -8.23
C ILE A 191 -5.67 12.01 -7.10
N ARG A 192 -6.15 13.25 -6.94
CA ARG A 192 -5.80 14.07 -5.79
C ARG A 192 -6.88 13.96 -4.74
N VAL A 193 -6.49 13.46 -3.57
CA VAL A 193 -7.36 13.37 -2.40
C VAL A 193 -7.12 14.62 -1.56
N LYS A 194 -8.18 15.26 -1.09
CA LYS A 194 -8.07 16.39 -0.16
C LYS A 194 -8.03 15.86 1.27
N CYS A 195 -7.08 16.36 2.06
CA CYS A 195 -7.13 16.28 3.51
C CYS A 195 -8.34 17.08 4.05
#